data_AF-A0A922YXH6-F1
#
_entry.id   AF-A0A922YXH6-F1
#
_cell.length_a   1.000
_cell.length_b   1.000
_cell.length_c   1.000
_cell.angle_alpha   90.00
_cell.angle_beta   90.00
_cell.angle_gamma   90.00
#
_symmetry.space_group_name_H-M   'P 1'
#
loop_
_entity.id
_entity.type
_entity.pdbx_description
1 polymer ?
#
loop_
_entity_poly.entity_id
_entity_poly.type
_entity_poly.pdbx_seq_one_letter_code
_entity_poly.pdbx_strand_id
1 'polypeptide(L)'
;MKPAPMLTAKVSAPVSQPLGWPLLRLGFRPFYLGAAAYGMLAIPLWIALLLGQVSLSLTVPPVLWHAHEMLFGFTVAVIVGFLLTAGKAWTGLDTPRGIVLAGLVGLWLVARIAALIAPYVVYALLDLLLLPL
;
A
#
# COMPACT_ATOMS: atom_id res chain seq x y z
N MET A 1 21.65 60.20 -6.33
CA MET A 1 21.83 58.74 -6.52
C MET A 1 21.15 58.04 -5.36
N LYS A 2 20.07 57.28 -5.61
CA LYS A 2 19.31 56.59 -4.55
C LYS A 2 19.98 55.23 -4.30
N PRO A 3 20.38 54.87 -3.07
CA PRO A 3 21.06 53.59 -2.84
C PRO A 3 20.13 52.43 -3.18
N ALA A 4 20.68 51.41 -3.84
CA ALA A 4 19.94 50.22 -4.23
C ALA A 4 19.45 49.46 -2.97
N PRO A 5 18.22 48.91 -2.98
CA PRO A 5 17.72 48.14 -1.84
C PRO A 5 18.57 46.87 -1.67
N MET A 6 19.21 46.74 -0.51
CA MET A 6 19.90 45.50 -0.12
C MET A 6 18.86 44.40 0.05
N LEU A 7 18.82 43.45 -0.89
CA LEU A 7 18.06 42.21 -0.76
C LEU A 7 18.61 41.43 0.43
N THR A 8 17.99 41.59 1.59
CA THR A 8 18.30 40.79 2.77
C THR A 8 17.91 39.35 2.45
N ALA A 9 18.89 38.50 2.14
CA ALA A 9 18.66 37.08 1.91
C ALA A 9 18.02 36.51 3.18
N LYS A 10 16.73 36.15 3.09
CA LYS A 10 15.98 35.54 4.19
C LYS A 10 16.61 34.17 4.43
N VAL A 11 17.45 34.06 5.47
CA VAL A 11 18.04 32.79 5.88
C VAL A 11 16.90 31.81 6.14
N SER A 12 16.77 30.81 5.28
CA SER A 12 15.77 29.77 5.44
C SER A 12 16.09 28.99 6.71
N ALA A 13 15.11 28.87 7.60
CA ALA A 13 15.24 28.07 8.81
C ALA A 13 15.63 26.62 8.45
N PRO A 14 16.43 25.93 9.28
CA PRO A 14 16.79 24.54 9.03
C PRO A 14 15.53 23.69 8.91
N VAL A 15 15.43 22.92 7.82
CA VAL A 15 14.32 21.99 7.60
C VAL A 15 14.36 20.94 8.70
N SER A 16 13.39 20.98 9.61
CA SER A 16 13.25 19.98 10.67
C SER A 16 13.12 18.57 10.06
N GLN A 17 14.02 17.67 10.45
CA GLN A 17 14.00 16.27 10.05
C GLN A 17 12.65 15.65 10.42
N PRO A 18 11.90 15.03 9.49
CA PRO A 18 10.61 14.47 9.82
C PRO A 18 10.79 13.24 10.73
N LEU A 19 10.27 13.32 11.95
CA LEU A 19 10.34 12.26 12.97
C LEU A 19 9.58 10.99 12.52
N GLY A 20 10.08 9.81 12.91
CA GLY A 20 9.42 8.51 12.69
C GLY A 20 9.94 7.71 11.49
N TRP A 21 9.44 6.48 11.34
CA TRP A 21 9.99 5.51 10.41
C TRP A 21 9.69 5.89 8.94
N PRO A 22 10.70 5.94 8.03
CA PRO A 22 10.53 6.51 6.70
C PRO A 22 9.37 5.97 5.87
N LEU A 23 9.11 4.66 5.97
CA LEU A 23 8.01 3.99 5.29
C LEU A 23 6.65 4.47 5.81
N LEU A 24 6.49 4.63 7.12
CA LEU A 24 5.20 4.95 7.74
C LEU A 24 4.86 6.45 7.76
N ARG A 25 5.65 7.29 7.07
CA ARG A 25 5.40 8.75 7.01
C ARG A 25 4.36 9.15 5.97
N LEU A 26 4.21 8.39 4.89
CA LEU A 26 3.31 8.69 3.76
C LEU A 26 2.66 7.40 3.28
N GLY A 27 1.34 7.42 3.09
CA GLY A 27 0.56 6.24 2.74
C GLY A 27 1.01 5.53 1.47
N PHE A 28 1.41 6.26 0.42
CA PHE A 28 1.88 5.61 -0.81
C PHE A 28 3.11 4.72 -0.60
N ARG A 29 3.99 5.04 0.35
CA ARG A 29 5.29 4.35 0.49
C ARG A 29 5.12 2.86 0.78
N PRO A 30 4.46 2.44 1.88
CA PRO A 30 4.34 1.02 2.18
C PRO A 30 3.40 0.33 1.21
N PHE A 31 2.33 1.00 0.74
CA PHE A 31 1.36 0.38 -0.14
C PHE A 31 1.87 0.19 -1.58
N TYR A 32 2.62 1.14 -2.15
CA TYR A 32 3.19 0.96 -3.49
C TYR A 32 4.33 -0.04 -3.48
N LEU A 33 5.19 -0.01 -2.45
CA LEU A 33 6.22 -1.04 -2.28
C LEU A 33 5.60 -2.42 -2.05
N GLY A 34 4.56 -2.49 -1.22
CA GLY A 34 3.78 -3.71 -0.98
C GLY A 34 3.15 -4.24 -2.26
N ALA A 35 2.47 -3.38 -3.03
CA ALA A 35 1.86 -3.76 -4.31
C ALA A 35 2.90 -4.25 -5.33
N ALA A 36 4.02 -3.54 -5.47
CA ALA A 36 5.09 -3.93 -6.38
C ALA A 36 5.71 -5.28 -5.99
N ALA A 37 6.06 -5.45 -4.70
CA ALA A 37 6.59 -6.70 -4.19
C ALA A 37 5.56 -7.84 -4.32
N TYR A 38 4.29 -7.57 -4.04
CA TYR A 38 3.22 -8.55 -4.15
C TYR A 38 3.00 -8.98 -5.60
N GLY A 39 2.92 -8.05 -6.55
CA GLY A 39 2.81 -8.37 -7.98
C GLY A 39 4.01 -9.19 -8.49
N MET A 40 5.22 -8.83 -8.04
CA MET A 40 6.44 -9.57 -8.37
C MET A 40 6.44 -11.02 -7.86
N LEU A 41 5.69 -11.32 -6.79
CA LEU A 41 5.60 -12.68 -6.22
C LEU A 41 4.36 -13.44 -6.72
N ALA A 42 3.20 -12.80 -6.71
CA ALA A 42 1.91 -13.41 -7.00
C ALA A 42 1.76 -13.79 -8.48
N ILE A 43 2.28 -12.97 -9.40
CA ILE A 43 2.18 -13.27 -10.85
C ILE A 43 3.03 -14.49 -11.21
N PRO A 44 4.33 -14.58 -10.86
CA PRO A 44 5.12 -15.79 -11.11
C PRO A 44 4.56 -17.03 -10.40
N LEU A 45 4.07 -16.88 -9.17
CA LEU A 45 3.44 -17.99 -8.45
C LEU A 45 2.23 -18.53 -9.21
N TRP A 46 1.35 -17.65 -9.69
CA TRP A 46 0.21 -18.05 -10.49
C TRP A 46 0.61 -18.73 -11.80
N ILE A 47 1.62 -18.21 -12.50
CA ILE A 47 2.16 -18.84 -13.72
C ILE A 47 2.67 -20.25 -13.40
N ALA A 48 3.42 -20.41 -12.32
CA ALA A 48 3.94 -21.72 -11.90
C ALA A 48 2.81 -22.71 -11.54
N LEU A 49 1.72 -22.23 -10.93
CA LEU A 49 0.51 -23.03 -10.66
C LEU A 49 -0.18 -23.45 -11.96
N LEU A 50 -0.32 -22.56 -12.94
CA LEU A 50 -0.93 -22.88 -14.24
C LEU A 50 -0.11 -23.88 -15.05
N LEU A 51 1.21 -23.77 -14.99
CA LEU A 51 2.13 -24.71 -15.66
C LEU A 51 2.28 -26.04 -14.91
N GLY A 52 1.65 -26.19 -13.75
CA GLY A 52 1.78 -27.38 -12.90
C GLY A 52 3.17 -27.56 -12.28
N GLN A 53 4.02 -26.53 -12.29
CA GLN A 53 5.36 -26.55 -11.68
C GLN A 53 5.29 -26.46 -10.16
N VAL A 54 4.25 -25.81 -9.64
CA VAL A 54 3.92 -25.72 -8.22
C VAL A 54 2.51 -26.27 -8.04
N SER A 55 2.28 -26.98 -6.94
CA SER A 55 0.94 -27.37 -6.50
C SER A 55 0.67 -26.78 -5.12
N LEU A 56 -0.36 -25.95 -5.03
CA LEU A 56 -0.88 -25.40 -3.78
C LEU A 56 -2.31 -25.89 -3.60
N SER A 57 -2.64 -26.30 -2.38
CA SER A 57 -4.01 -26.64 -2.00
C SER A 57 -4.80 -25.35 -1.72
N LEU A 58 -5.14 -24.62 -2.79
CA LEU A 58 -5.93 -23.40 -2.71
C LEU A 58 -7.42 -23.74 -2.51
N THR A 59 -8.12 -22.93 -1.72
CA THR A 59 -9.56 -23.07 -1.47
C THR A 59 -10.40 -22.85 -2.74
N VAL A 60 -9.86 -22.12 -3.72
CA VAL A 60 -10.50 -21.82 -5.01
C VAL A 60 -9.58 -22.17 -6.17
N PRO A 61 -10.10 -22.38 -7.39
CA PRO A 61 -9.29 -22.60 -8.58
C PRO A 61 -8.18 -21.53 -8.75
N PRO A 62 -6.96 -21.89 -9.19
CA PRO A 62 -5.83 -20.96 -9.29
C PRO A 62 -6.11 -19.68 -10.10
N VAL A 63 -6.94 -19.79 -11.16
CA VAL A 63 -7.36 -18.62 -11.96
C VAL A 63 -8.21 -17.65 -11.15
N LEU A 64 -9.17 -18.15 -10.35
CA LEU A 64 -10.02 -17.32 -9.50
C LEU A 64 -9.23 -16.73 -8.34
N TRP A 65 -8.30 -17.50 -7.75
CA TRP A 65 -7.36 -16.99 -6.76
C TRP A 65 -6.56 -15.82 -7.33
N HIS A 66 -5.95 -15.97 -8.49
CA HIS A 66 -5.19 -14.89 -9.13
C HIS A 66 -6.03 -13.66 -9.43
N ALA A 67 -7.25 -13.84 -9.96
CA ALA A 67 -8.16 -12.72 -10.21
C ALA A 67 -8.48 -11.95 -8.91
N HIS A 68 -8.75 -12.67 -7.82
CA HIS A 68 -8.98 -12.07 -6.50
C HIS A 68 -7.74 -11.33 -6.00
N GLU A 69 -6.56 -11.95 -6.10
CA GLU A 69 -5.31 -11.36 -5.64
C GLU A 69 -4.87 -10.13 -6.46
N MET A 70 -5.14 -10.09 -7.76
CA MET A 70 -4.87 -8.91 -8.59
C MET A 70 -5.83 -7.76 -8.27
N LEU A 71 -7.11 -8.06 -8.03
CA LEU A 71 -8.11 -7.03 -7.73
C LEU A 71 -7.96 -6.49 -6.31
N PHE A 72 -7.99 -7.36 -5.30
CA PHE A 72 -8.01 -6.97 -3.89
C PHE A 72 -6.62 -6.89 -3.24
N GLY A 73 -5.66 -7.67 -3.72
CA GLY A 73 -4.29 -7.61 -3.21
C GLY A 73 -3.50 -6.47 -3.83
N PHE A 74 -3.42 -6.47 -5.16
CA PHE A 74 -2.61 -5.52 -5.90
C PHE A 74 -3.32 -4.19 -6.12
N THR A 75 -4.47 -4.19 -6.81
CA THR A 75 -5.14 -2.95 -7.21
C THR A 75 -5.63 -2.14 -6.03
N VAL A 76 -6.25 -2.76 -5.02
CA VAL A 76 -6.68 -2.05 -3.80
C VAL A 76 -5.49 -1.47 -3.04
N ALA A 77 -4.34 -2.15 -2.95
CA ALA A 77 -3.15 -1.56 -2.32
C ALA A 77 -2.71 -0.28 -3.04
N VAL A 78 -2.71 -0.27 -4.38
CA VAL A 78 -2.42 0.94 -5.17
C VAL A 78 -3.47 2.02 -4.91
N ILE A 79 -4.76 1.69 -4.90
CA ILE A 79 -5.85 2.64 -4.61
C ILE A 79 -5.69 3.26 -3.22
N VAL A 80 -5.48 2.45 -2.18
CA VAL A 80 -5.29 2.93 -0.81
C VAL A 80 -4.05 3.83 -0.71
N GLY A 81 -2.92 3.42 -1.29
CA GLY A 81 -1.71 4.24 -1.33
C GLY A 81 -1.92 5.59 -2.01
N PHE A 82 -2.68 5.61 -3.11
CA PHE A 82 -3.08 6.82 -3.81
C PHE A 82 -3.99 7.69 -2.94
N LEU A 83 -5.09 7.15 -2.42
CA LEU A 83 -6.09 7.89 -1.63
C LEU A 83 -5.49 8.51 -0.36
N LEU A 84 -4.63 7.79 0.35
CA LEU A 84 -3.94 8.32 1.54
C LEU A 84 -2.98 9.48 1.22
N THR A 85 -2.61 9.64 -0.05
CA THR A 85 -1.73 10.72 -0.51
C THR A 85 -2.53 11.86 -1.13
N ALA A 86 -3.46 11.53 -2.03
CA ALA A 86 -4.35 12.47 -2.70
C ALA A 86 -5.31 13.16 -1.72
N GLY A 87 -5.86 12.41 -0.76
CA GLY A 87 -6.77 12.96 0.25
C GLY A 87 -6.15 14.12 1.02
N LYS A 88 -4.89 13.98 1.46
CA LYS A 88 -4.17 15.09 2.11
C LYS A 88 -3.92 16.26 1.15
N ALA A 89 -3.55 15.98 -0.09
CA ALA A 89 -3.28 17.02 -1.09
C ALA A 89 -4.53 17.86 -1.44
N TRP A 90 -5.70 17.22 -1.50
CA TRP A 90 -6.95 17.87 -1.88
C TRP A 90 -7.69 18.53 -0.71
N THR A 91 -7.70 17.89 0.46
CA THR A 91 -8.48 18.36 1.61
C THR A 91 -7.66 19.16 2.62
N GLY A 92 -6.32 19.03 2.59
CA GLY A 92 -5.44 19.57 3.63
C GLY A 92 -5.51 18.83 4.96
N LEU A 93 -6.43 17.87 5.13
CA LEU A 93 -6.58 17.08 6.35
C LEU A 93 -5.46 16.05 6.50
N ASP A 94 -5.16 15.71 7.75
CA ASP A 94 -4.19 14.66 8.03
C ASP A 94 -4.71 13.29 7.66
N THR A 95 -3.89 12.54 6.92
CA THR A 95 -4.14 11.14 6.58
C THR A 95 -3.39 10.21 7.54
N PRO A 96 -3.85 8.95 7.70
CA PRO A 96 -3.18 7.94 8.52
C PRO A 96 -1.65 7.88 8.34
N ARG A 97 -0.93 7.93 9.47
CA ARG A 97 0.54 7.86 9.55
C ARG A 97 0.97 7.02 10.76
N GLY A 98 2.23 6.62 10.80
CA GLY A 98 2.81 5.91 11.94
C GLY A 98 2.10 4.59 12.22
N ILE A 99 1.66 4.39 13.48
CA ILE A 99 1.06 3.13 13.93
C ILE A 99 -0.25 2.80 13.23
N VAL A 100 -1.09 3.79 12.91
CA VAL A 100 -2.36 3.57 12.22
C VAL A 100 -2.10 3.07 10.80
N LEU A 101 -1.13 3.68 10.10
CA LEU A 101 -0.72 3.22 8.77
C LEU A 101 -0.10 1.81 8.83
N ALA A 102 0.67 1.50 9.88
CA ALA A 102 1.20 0.15 10.08
C ALA A 102 0.08 -0.88 10.29
N GLY A 103 -0.99 -0.53 11.01
CA GLY A 103 -2.17 -1.37 11.17
C GLY A 103 -2.86 -1.68 9.85
N LEU A 104 -3.04 -0.68 8.97
CA LEU A 104 -3.63 -0.88 7.64
C LEU A 104 -2.75 -1.78 6.75
N VAL A 105 -1.44 -1.59 6.78
CA VAL A 105 -0.49 -2.45 6.05
C VAL A 105 -0.50 -3.88 6.62
N GLY A 106 -0.61 -4.02 7.94
CA GLY A 106 -0.73 -5.30 8.61
C GLY A 106 -1.99 -6.04 8.21
N LEU A 107 -3.15 -5.36 8.20
CA LEU A 107 -4.41 -5.92 7.74
C LEU A 107 -4.30 -6.43 6.29
N TRP A 108 -3.73 -5.62 5.40
CA TRP A 108 -3.48 -6.02 4.02
C TRP A 108 -2.59 -7.27 3.92
N LEU A 109 -1.47 -7.32 4.66
CA LEU A 109 -0.57 -8.48 4.68
C LEU A 109 -1.26 -9.74 5.21
N VAL A 110 -2.08 -9.61 6.27
CA VAL A 110 -2.83 -10.74 6.83
C VAL A 110 -3.82 -11.29 5.80
N ALA A 111 -4.48 -10.43 5.01
CA ALA A 111 -5.33 -10.87 3.91
C ALA A 111 -4.55 -11.67 2.84
N ARG A 112 -3.33 -11.23 2.48
CA ARG A 112 -2.48 -11.95 1.51
C ARG A 112 -2.05 -13.32 2.00
N ILE A 113 -1.68 -13.42 3.28
CA ILE A 113 -1.32 -14.70 3.90
C ILE A 113 -2.56 -15.60 3.95
N ALA A 114 -3.70 -15.07 4.38
CA ALA A 114 -4.96 -15.80 4.43
C ALA A 114 -5.39 -16.32 3.04
N ALA A 115 -5.12 -15.59 1.95
CA ALA A 115 -5.41 -16.06 0.60
C ALA A 115 -4.66 -17.35 0.21
N LEU A 116 -3.57 -17.69 0.90
CA LEU A 116 -2.79 -18.91 0.64
C LEU A 116 -3.23 -20.11 1.47
N ILE A 117 -3.78 -19.88 2.67
CA ILE A 117 -3.98 -20.95 3.68
C ILE A 117 -5.37 -20.98 4.31
N ALA A 118 -6.18 -19.94 4.13
CA ALA A 118 -7.47 -19.78 4.78
C ALA A 118 -8.65 -20.01 3.81
N PRO A 119 -9.86 -20.26 4.34
CA PRO A 119 -11.06 -20.32 3.53
C PRO A 119 -11.34 -19.00 2.79
N TYR A 120 -11.96 -19.09 1.60
CA TYR A 120 -12.30 -17.94 0.74
C TYR A 120 -12.91 -16.76 1.51
N VAL A 121 -13.90 -17.06 2.34
CA VAL A 121 -14.66 -16.07 3.09
C VAL A 121 -13.77 -15.26 4.03
N VAL A 122 -12.74 -15.86 4.62
CA VAL A 122 -11.87 -15.17 5.60
C VAL A 122 -11.08 -14.06 4.92
N TYR A 123 -10.37 -14.36 3.83
CA TYR A 123 -9.56 -13.33 3.17
C TYR A 123 -10.41 -12.32 2.39
N ALA A 124 -11.57 -12.73 1.86
CA ALA A 124 -12.52 -11.79 1.27
C ALA A 124 -13.04 -10.77 2.30
N LEU A 125 -13.33 -11.21 3.54
CA LEU A 125 -13.73 -10.29 4.61
C LEU A 125 -12.58 -9.38 5.05
N LEU A 126 -11.36 -9.91 5.15
CA LEU A 126 -10.18 -9.09 5.46
C LEU A 126 -9.94 -8.00 4.40
N ASP A 127 -10.16 -8.31 3.12
CA ASP A 127 -10.08 -7.33 2.03
C ASP A 127 -11.17 -6.28 2.11
N LEU A 128 -12.41 -6.69 2.42
CA LEU A 128 -13.53 -5.76 2.61
C LEU A 128 -13.29 -4.80 3.79
N LEU A 129 -12.66 -5.27 4.87
CA LEU A 129 -12.31 -4.43 6.02
C LEU A 129 -11.29 -3.33 5.66
N LEU A 130 -10.47 -3.54 4.64
CA LEU A 130 -9.50 -2.55 4.17
C LEU A 130 -10.15 -1.52 3.23
N LEU A 131 -11.26 -1.87 2.57
CA LEU A 131 -11.95 -0.98 1.64
C LEU A 131 -12.60 0.19 2.39
N PRO A 132 -12.47 1.43 1.89
CA PRO A 132 -13.25 2.56 2.39
C PRO A 132 -14.70 2.41 1.89
N LEU A 133 -15.54 1.74 2.67
CA LEU A 133 -16.99 1.64 2.47
C LEU A 133 -17.72 2.88 2.98
#